data_AF-A0A087QSF1-F1
#
_entry.id   AF-A0A087QSF1-F1
#
_cell.length_a   1.000
_cell.length_b   1.000
_cell.length_c   1.000
_cell.angle_alpha   90.00
_cell.angle_beta   90.00
_cell.angle_gamma   90.00
#
_symmetry.space_group_name_H-M   'P 1'
#
loop_
_entity.id
_entity.type
_entity.pdbx_description
1 polymer ?
#
loop_
_entity_poly.entity_id
_entity_poly.type
_entity_poly.pdbx_seq_one_letter_code
_entity_poly.pdbx_strand_id
1 'polypeptide(L)'
;VRTLNFRKARFRLFKELLNKTSWETGLRDKGAEQSQQIFKNAFHRAQELSIPRCKKTGKEGKRPVWLSQDLLVKLKGKKEMHRQWKQGQVSSEEYRDLAQLCRDGASKAKVRLELNLARDTKNNKKGFYRYVNHKRKVKESVPSLMSRTGKLVATDKEKAEVLNNIFASVFTGNLSSHTSRVDGPQGREWGSKVPPTVGQDQV
;
A
#
# COMPACT_ATOMS: atom_id res chain seq x y z
N VAL A 1 10.03 -6.04 1.99
CA VAL A 1 9.65 -6.46 3.37
C VAL A 1 9.34 -7.95 3.39
N ARG A 2 10.03 -8.74 4.23
CA ARG A 2 9.71 -10.17 4.46
C ARG A 2 8.68 -10.23 5.59
N THR A 3 7.62 -11.02 5.43
CA THR A 3 6.57 -11.20 6.45
C THR A 3 6.40 -12.68 6.77
N LEU A 4 5.90 -12.97 7.97
CA LEU A 4 5.64 -14.34 8.40
C LEU A 4 4.46 -14.93 7.62
N ASN A 5 4.60 -16.18 7.18
CA ASN A 5 3.55 -16.90 6.46
C ASN A 5 2.80 -17.85 7.39
N PHE A 6 1.78 -17.34 8.08
CA PHE A 6 0.97 -18.12 9.02
C PHE A 6 0.20 -19.28 8.37
N ARG A 7 -0.09 -19.21 7.05
CA ARG A 7 -0.74 -20.32 6.34
C ARG A 7 0.14 -21.57 6.24
N LYS A 8 1.46 -21.40 6.29
CA LYS A 8 2.43 -22.50 6.25
C LYS A 8 3.10 -22.74 7.60
N ALA A 9 2.55 -22.17 8.68
CA ALA A 9 3.12 -22.31 10.02
C ALA A 9 2.96 -23.75 10.53
N ARG A 10 4.01 -24.27 11.15
CA ARG A 10 4.00 -25.56 11.84
C ARG A 10 3.60 -25.36 13.31
N PHE A 11 2.32 -25.16 13.57
CA PHE A 11 1.82 -24.83 14.93
C PHE A 11 2.12 -25.91 15.99
N ARG A 12 2.16 -27.19 15.59
CA ARG A 12 2.56 -28.28 16.50
C ARG A 12 4.00 -28.09 17.00
N LEU A 13 4.93 -27.83 16.09
CA LEU A 13 6.33 -27.53 16.40
C LEU A 13 6.46 -26.26 17.25
N PHE A 14 5.69 -25.23 16.93
CA PHE A 14 5.68 -23.98 17.71
C PHE A 14 5.28 -24.22 19.17
N LYS A 15 4.21 -24.99 19.40
CA LYS A 15 3.75 -25.35 20.74
C LYS A 15 4.77 -26.22 21.48
N GLU A 16 5.37 -27.18 20.79
CA GLU A 16 6.40 -28.06 21.37
C GLU A 16 7.63 -27.26 21.82
N LEU A 17 8.11 -26.31 21.02
CA LEU A 17 9.26 -25.46 21.37
C LEU A 17 8.99 -24.58 22.60
N LEU A 18 7.78 -24.05 22.74
CA LEU A 18 7.40 -23.27 23.93
C LEU A 18 7.24 -24.16 25.16
N ASN A 19 6.69 -25.36 25.02
CA ASN A 19 6.51 -26.29 26.12
C ASN A 19 7.82 -26.90 26.62
N LYS A 20 8.83 -27.04 25.75
CA LYS A 20 10.19 -27.48 26.13
C LYS A 20 10.97 -26.42 26.89
N THR A 21 10.51 -25.16 26.90
CA THR A 21 11.19 -24.08 27.60
C THR A 21 10.91 -24.21 29.10
N SER A 22 11.95 -24.30 29.93
CA SER A 22 11.84 -24.43 31.38
C SER A 22 11.54 -23.07 32.05
N TRP A 23 10.30 -22.60 31.88
CA TRP A 23 9.84 -21.30 32.38
C TRP A 23 10.07 -21.13 33.88
N GLU A 24 9.79 -22.16 34.67
CA GLU A 24 9.95 -22.11 36.13
C GLU A 24 11.39 -21.90 36.59
N THR A 25 12.37 -22.38 35.83
CA THR A 25 13.80 -22.21 36.15
C THR A 25 14.33 -20.91 35.55
N GLY A 26 13.97 -20.61 34.30
CA GLY A 26 14.47 -19.43 33.59
C GLY A 26 13.92 -18.11 34.10
N LEU A 27 12.75 -18.13 34.75
CA LEU A 27 12.09 -16.96 35.33
C LEU A 27 12.27 -16.87 36.85
N ARG A 28 12.86 -17.89 37.48
CA ARG A 28 13.17 -17.86 38.92
C ARG A 28 14.15 -16.73 39.20
N ASP A 29 13.85 -15.93 40.21
CA ASP A 29 14.66 -14.80 40.66
C ASP A 29 14.85 -13.67 39.63
N LYS A 30 13.99 -13.60 38.60
CA LYS A 30 14.00 -12.54 37.58
C LYS A 30 12.91 -11.51 37.85
N GLY A 31 13.29 -10.23 37.79
CA GLY A 31 12.35 -9.10 37.83
C GLY A 31 11.39 -9.10 36.63
N ALA A 32 10.28 -8.38 36.74
CA ALA A 32 9.20 -8.37 35.74
C ALA A 32 9.68 -8.05 34.31
N GLU A 33 10.56 -7.06 34.16
CA GLU A 33 11.12 -6.67 32.86
C GLU A 33 12.01 -7.75 32.24
N GLN A 34 12.87 -8.36 33.06
CA GLN A 34 13.77 -9.44 32.61
C GLN A 34 12.96 -10.68 32.21
N SER A 35 11.96 -11.04 33.01
CA SER A 35 11.03 -12.12 32.72
C SER A 35 10.27 -11.89 31.41
N GLN A 36 9.81 -10.67 31.17
CA GLN A 36 9.14 -10.30 29.91
C GLN A 36 10.09 -10.42 28.71
N GLN A 37 11.35 -10.02 28.86
CA GLN A 37 12.33 -10.10 27.79
C GLN A 37 12.69 -11.56 27.45
N ILE A 38 12.86 -12.41 28.47
CA ILE A 38 13.10 -13.85 28.30
C ILE A 38 11.95 -14.50 27.52
N PHE A 39 10.71 -14.20 27.90
CA PHE A 39 9.53 -14.67 27.20
C PHE A 39 9.50 -14.21 25.74
N LYS A 40 9.67 -12.91 25.48
CA LYS A 40 9.68 -12.36 24.11
C LYS A 40 10.75 -13.03 23.24
N ASN A 41 11.94 -13.26 23.79
CA ASN A 41 13.04 -13.90 23.08
C ASN A 41 12.73 -15.35 22.71
N ALA A 42 12.23 -16.14 23.67
CA ALA A 42 11.85 -17.53 23.44
C ALA A 42 10.68 -17.64 22.44
N PHE A 43 9.68 -16.76 22.54
CA PHE A 43 8.57 -16.69 21.60
C PHE A 43 9.03 -16.36 20.17
N HIS A 44 9.87 -15.34 20.00
CA HIS A 44 10.41 -14.99 18.69
C HIS A 44 11.27 -16.11 18.10
N ARG A 45 12.09 -16.80 18.91
CA ARG A 45 12.86 -17.97 18.46
C ARG A 45 11.94 -19.09 17.98
N ALA A 46 10.91 -19.45 18.74
CA ALA A 46 9.94 -20.45 18.33
C ALA A 46 9.23 -20.04 17.03
N GLN A 47 8.93 -18.74 16.88
CA GLN A 47 8.27 -18.17 15.71
C GLN A 47 9.14 -18.27 14.46
N GLU A 48 10.45 -18.00 14.59
CA GLU A 48 11.39 -18.10 13.47
C GLU A 48 11.60 -19.54 12.99
N LEU A 49 11.64 -20.49 13.91
CA LEU A 49 11.83 -21.91 13.59
C LEU A 49 10.56 -22.56 13.02
N SER A 50 9.38 -22.08 13.43
CA SER A 50 8.11 -22.74 13.11
C SER A 50 7.32 -22.07 11.99
N ILE A 51 7.58 -20.78 11.72
CA ILE A 51 6.83 -19.99 10.76
C ILE A 51 7.75 -19.51 9.63
N PRO A 52 7.65 -20.11 8.44
CA PRO A 52 8.43 -19.67 7.29
C PRO A 52 8.19 -18.19 6.97
N ARG A 53 9.26 -17.44 6.74
CA ARG A 53 9.18 -16.06 6.25
C ARG A 53 8.97 -16.07 4.74
N CYS A 54 7.91 -15.45 4.25
CA CYS A 54 7.73 -15.21 2.82
C CYS A 54 8.16 -13.79 2.45
N LYS A 55 8.73 -13.64 1.25
CA LYS A 55 8.72 -12.33 0.62
C LYS A 55 7.26 -12.01 0.33
N LYS A 56 6.74 -10.87 0.80
CA LYS A 56 5.56 -10.30 0.13
C LYS A 56 6.01 -10.08 -1.30
N THR A 57 5.62 -10.95 -2.23
CA THR A 57 5.72 -10.62 -3.64
C THR A 57 4.82 -9.41 -3.77
N GLY A 58 5.43 -8.21 -3.84
CA GLY A 58 4.70 -6.97 -3.81
C GLY A 58 3.78 -6.98 -5.02
N LYS A 59 2.50 -7.28 -4.81
CA LYS A 59 1.48 -7.53 -5.85
C LYS A 59 2.16 -7.92 -7.16
N GLU A 60 2.75 -9.12 -7.19
CA GLU A 60 3.40 -9.65 -8.39
C GLU A 60 2.52 -9.29 -9.57
N GLY A 61 3.05 -8.42 -10.43
CA GLY A 61 2.25 -7.54 -11.28
C GLY A 61 1.19 -8.38 -11.96
N LYS A 62 -0.08 -8.23 -11.53
CA LYS A 62 -1.17 -9.05 -12.08
C LYS A 62 -1.05 -8.93 -13.57
N ARG A 63 -0.87 -10.09 -14.21
CA ARG A 63 -0.75 -10.22 -15.66
C ARG A 63 -1.76 -9.26 -16.31
N PRO A 64 -1.32 -8.32 -17.17
CA PRO A 64 -2.23 -7.41 -17.81
C PRO A 64 -3.31 -8.19 -18.55
N VAL A 65 -4.56 -7.71 -18.49
CA VAL A 65 -5.73 -8.42 -19.04
C VAL A 65 -5.57 -8.71 -20.54
N TRP A 66 -4.86 -7.85 -21.28
CA TRP A 66 -4.59 -8.04 -22.71
C TRP A 66 -3.48 -9.07 -23.01
N LEU A 67 -2.69 -9.49 -22.03
CA LEU A 67 -1.53 -10.35 -22.27
C LEU A 67 -1.98 -11.83 -22.35
N SER A 68 -2.05 -12.43 -23.53
CA SER A 68 -2.38 -13.86 -23.72
C SER A 68 -1.18 -14.78 -23.44
N GLN A 69 -1.44 -16.07 -23.17
CA GLN A 69 -0.38 -17.06 -22.87
C GLN A 69 0.59 -17.21 -24.04
N ASP A 70 0.06 -17.27 -25.26
CA ASP A 70 0.84 -17.25 -26.49
C ASP A 70 1.77 -16.03 -26.58
N LEU A 71 1.24 -14.82 -26.35
CA LEU A 71 2.04 -13.59 -26.40
C LEU A 71 3.14 -13.57 -25.33
N LEU A 72 2.86 -14.15 -24.15
CA LEU A 72 3.86 -14.29 -23.10
C LEU A 72 5.00 -15.22 -23.52
N VAL A 73 4.71 -16.33 -24.19
CA VAL A 73 5.73 -17.24 -24.73
C VAL A 73 6.58 -16.52 -25.77
N LYS A 74 5.96 -15.78 -26.70
CA LYS A 74 6.67 -14.96 -27.71
C LYS A 74 7.58 -13.91 -27.06
N LEU A 75 7.11 -13.22 -26.02
CA LEU A 75 7.94 -12.26 -25.28
C LEU A 75 9.14 -12.92 -24.56
N LYS A 76 8.98 -14.15 -24.05
CA LYS A 76 10.11 -14.91 -23.50
C LYS A 76 11.09 -15.30 -24.59
N GLY A 77 10.60 -15.77 -25.75
CA GLY A 77 11.43 -16.08 -26.91
C GLY A 77 12.23 -14.86 -27.39
N LYS A 78 11.60 -13.68 -27.48
CA LYS A 78 12.29 -12.41 -27.77
C LYS A 78 13.42 -12.12 -26.77
N LYS A 79 13.18 -12.33 -25.47
CA LYS A 79 14.18 -12.09 -24.43
C LYS A 79 15.40 -13.03 -24.59
N GLU A 80 15.14 -14.28 -24.96
CA GLU A 80 16.20 -15.25 -25.22
C GLU A 80 16.99 -14.89 -26.49
N MET A 81 16.31 -14.56 -27.58
CA MET A 81 16.94 -14.06 -28.81
C MET A 81 17.77 -12.80 -28.58
N HIS A 82 17.32 -11.90 -27.71
CA HIS A 82 18.13 -10.74 -27.33
C HIS A 82 19.45 -11.15 -26.66
N ARG A 83 19.44 -12.20 -25.82
CA ARG A 83 20.65 -12.75 -25.19
C ARG A 83 21.58 -13.35 -26.24
N GLN A 84 21.05 -14.12 -27.17
CA GLN A 84 21.81 -14.75 -28.27
C GLN A 84 22.41 -13.70 -29.23
N TRP A 85 21.64 -12.67 -29.59
CA TRP A 85 22.13 -11.52 -30.37
C TRP A 85 23.28 -10.80 -29.66
N LYS A 86 23.16 -10.56 -28.34
CA LYS A 86 24.24 -9.98 -27.54
C LYS A 86 25.50 -10.86 -27.48
N GLN A 87 25.38 -12.16 -27.73
CA GLN A 87 26.46 -13.13 -27.80
C GLN A 87 26.97 -13.36 -29.22
N GLY A 88 26.43 -12.67 -30.23
CA GLY A 88 26.83 -12.81 -31.64
C GLY A 88 26.33 -14.08 -32.32
N GLN A 89 25.39 -14.82 -31.70
CA GLN A 89 24.88 -16.10 -32.22
C GLN A 89 23.72 -15.93 -33.21
N VAL A 90 23.10 -14.75 -33.24
CA VAL A 90 21.91 -14.46 -34.04
C VAL A 90 22.12 -13.13 -34.75
N SER A 91 21.65 -13.02 -35.99
CA SER A 91 21.75 -11.78 -36.76
C SER A 91 20.92 -10.66 -36.14
N SER A 92 21.31 -9.42 -36.40
CA SER A 92 20.56 -8.25 -35.92
C SER A 92 19.16 -8.21 -36.56
N GLU A 93 19.04 -8.64 -37.81
CA GLU A 93 17.79 -8.72 -38.57
C GLU A 93 16.78 -9.66 -37.92
N GLU A 94 17.17 -10.91 -37.63
CA GLU A 94 16.28 -11.92 -37.04
C GLU A 94 15.75 -11.49 -35.67
N TYR A 95 16.59 -10.85 -34.85
CA TYR A 95 16.16 -10.27 -33.58
C TYR A 95 15.17 -9.11 -33.80
N ARG A 96 15.44 -8.23 -34.78
CA ARG A 96 14.58 -7.07 -35.09
C ARG A 96 13.20 -7.53 -35.55
N ASP A 97 13.13 -8.54 -36.39
CA ASP A 97 11.88 -9.09 -36.93
C ASP A 97 11.05 -9.74 -35.81
N LEU A 98 11.68 -10.57 -34.96
CA LEU A 98 10.99 -11.15 -33.81
C LEU A 98 10.53 -10.08 -32.81
N ALA A 99 11.34 -9.05 -32.59
CA ALA A 99 10.98 -7.94 -31.73
C ALA A 99 9.80 -7.15 -32.28
N GLN A 100 9.73 -6.96 -33.60
CA GLN A 100 8.61 -6.34 -34.29
C GLN A 100 7.32 -7.16 -34.14
N LEU A 101 7.37 -8.47 -34.41
CA LEU A 101 6.24 -9.38 -34.24
C LEU A 101 5.68 -9.35 -32.81
N CYS A 102 6.56 -9.30 -31.80
CA CYS A 102 6.13 -9.18 -30.40
C CYS A 102 5.46 -7.83 -30.11
N ARG A 103 5.97 -6.72 -30.67
CA ARG A 103 5.37 -5.38 -30.53
C ARG A 103 3.99 -5.34 -31.16
N ASP A 104 3.85 -5.89 -32.36
CA ASP A 104 2.58 -5.90 -33.10
C ASP A 104 1.55 -6.78 -32.41
N GLY A 105 1.97 -7.96 -31.93
CA GLY A 105 1.13 -8.85 -31.13
C GLY A 105 0.60 -8.18 -29.86
N ALA A 106 1.46 -7.45 -29.13
CA ALA A 106 1.06 -6.71 -27.94
C ALA A 106 0.12 -5.54 -28.25
N SER A 107 0.36 -4.83 -29.35
CA SER A 107 -0.49 -3.71 -29.79
C SER A 107 -1.87 -4.21 -30.21
N LYS A 108 -1.95 -5.24 -31.05
CA LYS A 108 -3.21 -5.89 -31.46
C LYS A 108 -4.01 -6.41 -30.26
N ALA A 109 -3.35 -7.01 -29.28
CA ALA A 109 -4.01 -7.53 -28.10
C ALA A 109 -4.62 -6.41 -27.21
N LYS A 110 -3.92 -5.28 -27.08
CA LYS A 110 -4.44 -4.10 -26.37
C LYS A 110 -5.64 -3.49 -27.08
N VAL A 111 -5.54 -3.26 -28.40
CA VAL A 111 -6.64 -2.71 -29.20
C VAL A 111 -7.87 -3.61 -29.11
N ARG A 112 -7.68 -4.94 -29.18
CA ARG A 112 -8.79 -5.89 -29.03
C ARG A 112 -9.44 -5.84 -27.65
N LEU A 113 -8.65 -5.69 -26.58
CA LEU A 113 -9.20 -5.50 -25.23
C LEU A 113 -10.04 -4.22 -25.14
N GLU A 114 -9.52 -3.10 -25.65
CA GLU A 114 -10.19 -1.80 -25.61
C GLU A 114 -11.50 -1.82 -26.43
N LEU A 115 -11.47 -2.42 -27.61
CA LEU A 115 -12.64 -2.61 -28.46
C LEU A 115 -13.69 -3.51 -27.77
N ASN A 116 -13.28 -4.59 -27.11
CA ASN A 116 -14.20 -5.43 -26.35
C ASN A 116 -14.83 -4.67 -25.17
N LEU A 117 -14.05 -3.85 -24.46
CA LEU A 117 -14.56 -3.01 -23.37
C LEU A 117 -15.55 -1.95 -23.87
N ALA A 118 -15.27 -1.32 -25.02
CA ALA A 118 -16.17 -0.36 -25.64
C ALA A 118 -17.50 -1.02 -26.05
N ARG A 119 -17.44 -2.18 -26.72
CA ARG A 119 -18.64 -2.94 -27.12
C ARG A 119 -19.47 -3.39 -25.92
N ASP A 120 -18.83 -3.86 -24.87
CA ASP A 120 -19.49 -4.38 -23.67
C ASP A 120 -19.83 -3.29 -22.65
N THR A 121 -19.75 -2.00 -23.01
CA THR A 121 -20.02 -0.91 -22.07
C THR A 121 -21.46 -0.94 -21.56
N LYS A 122 -22.43 -1.41 -22.37
CA LYS A 122 -23.84 -1.51 -21.95
C LYS A 122 -24.05 -2.54 -20.84
N ASN A 123 -23.42 -3.71 -20.94
CA ASN A 123 -23.59 -4.80 -19.97
C ASN A 123 -22.59 -4.70 -18.80
N ASN A 124 -21.41 -4.12 -19.02
CA ASN A 124 -20.31 -4.08 -18.07
C ASN A 124 -19.68 -2.69 -17.93
N LYS A 125 -20.51 -1.69 -17.58
CA LYS A 125 -20.07 -0.31 -17.29
C LYS A 125 -18.91 -0.27 -16.29
N LYS A 126 -18.96 -1.11 -15.24
CA LYS A 126 -17.93 -1.18 -14.20
C LYS A 126 -16.57 -1.63 -14.74
N GLY A 127 -16.55 -2.57 -15.69
CA GLY A 127 -15.32 -3.04 -16.34
C GLY A 127 -14.63 -1.94 -17.15
N PHE A 128 -15.41 -1.18 -17.91
CA PHE A 128 -14.92 -0.04 -18.70
C PHE A 128 -14.33 1.06 -17.81
N TYR A 129 -15.09 1.57 -16.83
CA TYR A 129 -14.60 2.63 -15.94
C TYR A 129 -13.40 2.18 -15.09
N ARG A 130 -13.34 0.90 -14.68
CA ARG A 130 -12.16 0.35 -14.01
C ARG A 130 -10.92 0.40 -14.91
N TYR A 131 -11.03 0.08 -16.20
CA TYR A 131 -9.92 0.18 -17.16
C TYR A 131 -9.47 1.63 -17.34
N VAL A 132 -10.44 2.53 -17.55
CA VAL A 132 -10.19 3.97 -17.71
C VAL A 132 -9.52 4.56 -16.47
N ASN A 133 -10.00 4.27 -15.26
CA ASN A 133 -9.41 4.76 -14.01
C ASN A 133 -8.00 4.17 -13.78
N HIS A 134 -7.76 2.92 -14.18
CA HIS A 134 -6.42 2.33 -14.13
C HIS A 134 -5.43 2.97 -15.12
N LYS A 135 -5.92 3.52 -16.23
CA LYS A 135 -5.12 4.23 -17.24
C LYS A 135 -4.90 5.70 -16.88
N ARG A 136 -5.95 6.36 -16.37
CA ARG A 136 -5.94 7.74 -15.87
C ARG A 136 -5.21 7.86 -14.53
N LYS A 137 -4.12 7.12 -14.29
CA LYS A 137 -3.29 7.30 -13.09
C LYS A 137 -2.66 8.70 -13.07
N VAL A 138 -3.45 9.72 -12.77
CA VAL A 138 -3.04 10.82 -11.91
C VAL A 138 -2.70 10.14 -10.60
N LYS A 139 -1.46 10.29 -10.17
CA LYS A 139 -1.10 10.01 -8.79
C LYS A 139 -2.03 10.92 -7.99
N GLU A 140 -3.06 10.39 -7.33
CA GLU A 140 -3.82 11.10 -6.28
C GLU A 140 -2.83 11.37 -5.14
N SER A 141 -1.89 12.25 -5.43
CA SER A 141 -1.05 12.96 -4.52
C SER A 141 -1.86 14.20 -4.22
N VAL A 142 -2.01 14.52 -2.94
CA VAL A 142 -2.43 15.86 -2.54
C VAL A 142 -1.59 16.85 -3.36
N PRO A 143 -2.21 17.78 -4.11
CA PRO A 143 -1.48 18.82 -4.82
C PRO A 143 -0.49 19.50 -3.88
N SER A 144 0.60 20.07 -4.42
CA SER A 144 1.56 20.79 -3.59
C SER A 144 0.83 21.86 -2.77
N LEU A 145 0.88 21.72 -1.45
CA LEU A 145 0.26 22.67 -0.53
C LEU A 145 1.24 23.79 -0.24
N MET A 146 0.75 25.01 -0.01
CA MET A 146 1.59 26.06 0.57
C MET A 146 1.55 25.96 2.09
N SER A 147 2.72 26.04 2.72
CA SER A 147 2.81 26.19 4.16
C SER A 147 2.39 27.60 4.59
N ARG A 148 2.16 27.80 5.89
CA ARG A 148 1.91 29.13 6.47
C ARG A 148 3.02 30.15 6.17
N THR A 149 4.24 29.66 5.92
CA THR A 149 5.42 30.46 5.56
C THR A 149 5.48 30.77 4.05
N GLY A 150 4.46 30.41 3.27
CA GLY A 150 4.40 30.65 1.81
C GLY A 150 5.28 29.71 0.98
N LYS A 151 5.89 28.67 1.58
CA LYS A 151 6.74 27.72 0.86
C LYS A 151 5.91 26.55 0.32
N LEU A 152 6.19 26.14 -0.92
CA LEU A 152 5.59 24.93 -1.50
C LEU A 152 6.10 23.67 -0.82
N VAL A 153 5.16 22.81 -0.43
CA VAL A 153 5.41 21.58 0.31
C VAL A 153 5.36 20.38 -0.64
N ALA A 154 6.48 19.68 -0.75
CA ALA A 154 6.65 18.57 -1.69
C ALA A 154 6.44 17.20 -1.05
N THR A 155 6.74 17.04 0.25
CA THR A 155 6.71 15.74 0.93
C THR A 155 5.36 15.44 1.56
N ASP A 156 4.89 14.19 1.48
CA ASP A 156 3.59 13.79 2.05
C ASP A 156 3.50 14.01 3.57
N LYS A 157 4.63 13.87 4.29
CA LYS A 157 4.71 14.16 5.74
C LYS A 157 4.42 15.62 6.03
N GLU A 158 5.10 16.53 5.33
CA GLU A 158 4.95 17.97 5.51
C GLU A 158 3.53 18.41 5.11
N LYS A 159 2.94 17.81 4.06
CA LYS A 159 1.53 18.07 3.68
C LYS A 159 0.57 17.67 4.80
N ALA A 160 0.79 16.52 5.45
CA ALA A 160 -0.02 16.07 6.57
C ALA A 160 0.10 17.01 7.78
N GLU A 161 1.29 17.54 8.07
CA GLU A 161 1.51 18.51 9.13
C GLU A 161 0.79 19.84 8.85
N VAL A 162 0.85 20.36 7.62
CA VAL A 162 0.10 21.57 7.23
C VAL A 162 -1.40 21.38 7.42
N LEU A 163 -1.96 20.26 6.95
CA LEU A 163 -3.39 19.97 7.10
C LEU A 163 -3.77 19.79 8.58
N ASN A 164 -2.94 19.12 9.37
CA ASN A 164 -3.18 18.94 10.80
C ASN A 164 -3.15 20.28 11.55
N ASN A 165 -2.25 21.20 11.19
CA ASN A 165 -2.19 22.54 11.78
C ASN A 165 -3.43 23.37 11.45
N ILE A 166 -3.91 23.31 10.20
CA ILE A 166 -5.16 23.97 9.80
C ILE A 166 -6.34 23.40 10.61
N PHE A 167 -6.43 22.07 10.68
CA PHE A 167 -7.47 21.39 11.45
C PHE A 167 -7.43 21.80 12.93
N ALA A 168 -6.26 21.71 13.57
CA ALA A 168 -6.07 22.10 14.97
C ALA A 168 -6.41 23.57 15.21
N SER A 169 -6.14 24.48 14.27
CA SER A 169 -6.47 25.90 14.40
C SER A 169 -7.98 26.18 14.42
N VAL A 170 -8.79 25.36 13.74
CA VAL A 170 -10.26 25.49 13.75
C VAL A 170 -10.84 25.08 15.11
N PHE A 171 -10.21 24.11 15.79
CA PHE A 171 -10.66 23.61 17.10
C PHE A 171 -9.96 24.29 18.30
N THR A 172 -8.81 24.92 18.07
CA THR A 172 -8.06 25.69 19.09
C THR A 172 -8.38 27.19 18.99
N GLY A 173 -9.62 27.54 18.65
CA GLY A 173 -10.08 28.92 18.62
C GLY A 173 -10.05 29.54 20.02
N ASN A 174 -9.09 30.45 20.24
CA ASN A 174 -9.02 31.44 21.32
C ASN A 174 -9.46 30.99 22.72
N LEU A 175 -8.58 30.27 23.43
CA LEU A 175 -8.50 30.42 24.88
C LEU A 175 -7.75 31.72 25.18
N SER A 176 -8.37 32.86 24.83
CA SER A 176 -7.97 34.13 25.43
C SER A 176 -8.21 33.99 26.93
N SER A 177 -7.13 34.21 27.68
CA SER A 177 -7.00 34.01 29.11
C SER A 177 -8.06 34.76 29.92
N HIS A 178 -9.15 34.08 30.25
CA HIS A 178 -9.82 34.33 31.52
C HIS A 178 -9.32 33.30 32.53
N THR A 179 -8.28 33.73 33.24
CA THR A 179 -7.97 33.19 34.56
C THR A 179 -9.21 33.37 35.43
N SER A 180 -9.98 32.30 35.68
CA SER A 180 -10.93 32.28 36.78
C SER A 180 -10.82 30.94 37.51
N ARG A 181 -10.52 31.12 38.79
CA ARG A 181 -10.29 30.16 39.87
C ARG A 181 -11.27 28.97 39.86
N VAL A 182 -10.71 27.81 40.22
CA VAL A 182 -11.34 26.50 40.45
C VAL A 182 -12.64 26.59 41.26
N ASP A 183 -13.69 25.88 40.82
CA ASP A 183 -14.47 24.96 41.67
C ASP A 183 -15.39 24.02 40.86
N GLY A 184 -15.31 22.71 41.17
CA GLY A 184 -16.42 21.75 41.05
C GLY A 184 -16.63 20.98 39.73
N PRO A 185 -16.84 19.64 39.77
CA PRO A 185 -17.28 18.85 38.61
C PRO A 185 -18.81 18.79 38.54
N GLN A 186 -19.43 19.25 37.46
CA GLN A 186 -20.86 19.04 37.25
C GLN A 186 -21.24 18.81 35.78
N GLY A 187 -21.86 17.64 35.57
CA GLY A 187 -23.07 17.44 34.78
C GLY A 187 -23.06 17.81 33.30
N ARG A 188 -23.15 16.78 32.44
CA ARG A 188 -23.59 16.91 31.04
C ARG A 188 -24.96 17.62 30.97
N GLU A 189 -25.11 18.57 30.04
CA GLU A 189 -26.38 18.76 29.35
C GLU A 189 -26.20 19.33 27.94
N TRP A 190 -26.96 18.76 27.02
CA TRP A 190 -26.90 18.93 25.57
C TRP A 190 -27.77 20.13 25.18
N GLY A 191 -27.16 21.24 24.76
CA GLY A 191 -27.87 22.46 24.37
C GLY A 191 -27.65 22.80 22.91
N SER A 192 -28.70 22.58 22.11
CA SER A 192 -28.82 22.90 20.69
C SER A 192 -28.29 24.30 20.32
N LYS A 193 -27.38 24.36 19.34
CA LYS A 193 -27.15 25.58 18.55
C LYS A 193 -27.17 25.26 17.06
N VAL A 194 -28.12 25.91 16.39
CA VAL A 194 -28.39 25.94 14.95
C VAL A 194 -27.15 26.49 14.20
N PRO A 195 -26.79 25.95 13.01
CA PRO A 195 -25.71 26.52 12.20
C PRO A 195 -26.15 27.86 11.58
N PRO A 196 -25.31 28.90 11.55
CA PRO A 196 -25.68 30.15 10.91
C PRO A 196 -25.70 29.98 9.38
N THR A 197 -26.82 30.42 8.84
CA THR A 197 -27.24 30.51 7.45
C THR A 197 -26.22 31.22 6.55
N VAL A 198 -26.07 30.67 5.35
CA VAL A 198 -25.37 31.23 4.18
C VAL A 198 -25.87 32.66 3.89
N GLY A 199 -24.96 33.63 3.86
CA GLY A 199 -25.14 34.91 3.18
C GLY A 199 -24.45 34.88 1.83
N GLN A 200 -25.24 34.93 0.76
CA GLN A 200 -24.77 35.37 -0.55
C GLN A 200 -24.44 36.86 -0.47
N ASP A 201 -23.35 37.28 -1.12
CA ASP A 201 -23.31 38.57 -1.79
C ASP A 201 -22.39 38.47 -3.02
N GLN A 202 -22.94 38.88 -4.16
CA GLN A 202 -22.25 39.18 -5.41
C GLN A 202 -21.71 40.62 -5.33
N VAL A 203 -20.50 40.86 -5.84
CA VAL A 203 -20.23 41.51 -7.14
C VAL A 203 -18.89 40.95 -7.66
#